data_AF-A0A7J8MWM9-F1
#
_entry.id   AF-A0A7J8MWM9-F1
#
_cell.length_a   1.000
_cell.length_b   1.000
_cell.length_c   1.000
_cell.angle_alpha   90.00
_cell.angle_beta   90.00
_cell.angle_gamma   90.00
#
_symmetry.space_group_name_H-M   'P 1'
#
loop_
_entity.id
_entity.type
_entity.pdbx_description
1 polymer ?
#
loop_
_entity_poly.entity_id
_entity_poly.type
_entity_poly.pdbx_seq_one_letter_code
_entity_poly.pdbx_strand_id
1 'polypeptide(L)' 'MGDAAAAINYFEESVEFLTKLPADDLEITHTLSVSLNKIGDLKYYDGDLQASRSYYFRSLGVRRDVIKNHPGVASQ' A
#
# COMPACT_ATOMS: atom_id res chain seq x y z
N MET A 1 -4.58 22.40 -8.80
CA MET A 1 -4.63 21.16 -8.00
C MET A 1 -4.99 20.03 -8.95
N GLY A 2 -4.27 18.91 -8.91
CA GLY A 2 -4.62 17.72 -9.70
C GLY A 2 -5.83 17.00 -9.11
N ASP A 3 -6.43 16.08 -9.86
CA ASP A 3 -7.59 15.29 -9.43
C ASP A 3 -7.17 14.17 -8.46
N ALA A 4 -7.06 14.53 -7.17
CA ALA A 4 -6.69 13.58 -6.11
C ALA A 4 -7.73 12.48 -5.91
N ALA A 5 -9.02 12.76 -6.17
CA ALA A 5 -10.09 11.79 -6.03
C ALA A 5 -9.98 10.69 -7.09
N ALA A 6 -9.75 11.06 -8.36
CA ALA A 6 -9.50 10.08 -9.42
C ALA A 6 -8.24 9.26 -9.13
N ALA A 7 -7.16 9.89 -8.66
CA ALA A 7 -5.94 9.17 -8.29
C ALA A 7 -6.17 8.15 -7.16
N ILE A 8 -6.94 8.51 -6.13
CA ILE A 8 -7.32 7.57 -5.05
C ILE A 8 -8.06 6.38 -5.64
N ASN A 9 -9.06 6.58 -6.51
CA ASN A 9 -9.82 5.50 -7.12
C ASN A 9 -8.91 4.51 -7.88
N TYR A 10 -7.99 5.02 -8.71
CA TYR A 10 -7.06 4.15 -9.46
C TYR A 10 -6.11 3.37 -8.55
N PHE A 11 -5.64 3.96 -7.44
CA PHE A 11 -4.84 3.22 -6.48
C PHE A 11 -5.67 2.20 -5.69
N GLU A 12 -6.94 2.49 -5.39
CA GLU A 12 -7.85 1.54 -4.75
C GLU A 12 -8.14 0.33 -5.65
N GLU A 13 -8.36 0.54 -6.96
CA GLU A 13 -8.45 -0.53 -7.96
C GLU A 13 -7.17 -1.37 -8.03
N SER A 14 -6.00 -0.72 -8.00
CA SER A 14 -4.70 -1.41 -7.93
C SER A 14 -4.58 -2.27 -6.67
N VAL A 15 -4.97 -1.75 -5.50
CA VAL A 15 -4.98 -2.51 -4.24
C VAL A 15 -5.92 -3.71 -4.32
N GLU A 16 -7.12 -3.54 -4.89
CA GLU A 16 -8.08 -4.63 -5.06
C GLU A 16 -7.52 -5.74 -5.96
N PHE A 17 -6.92 -5.37 -7.09
CA PHE A 17 -6.31 -6.33 -8.00
C PHE A 17 -5.13 -7.07 -7.37
N LEU A 18 -4.18 -6.33 -6.77
CA LEU A 18 -2.97 -6.90 -6.18
C LEU A 18 -3.27 -7.82 -4.97
N THR A 19 -4.33 -7.54 -4.20
CA THR A 19 -4.75 -8.39 -3.07
C THR A 19 -5.26 -9.77 -3.51
N LYS A 20 -5.63 -9.94 -4.79
CA LYS A 20 -6.08 -11.23 -5.36
C LYS A 20 -4.92 -12.08 -5.89
N LEU A 21 -3.70 -11.55 -5.94
CA LEU A 21 -2.52 -12.24 -6.44
C LEU A 21 -1.75 -12.93 -5.31
N PRO A 22 -0.84 -13.88 -5.62
CA PRO A 22 -0.01 -14.55 -4.63
C PRO A 22 0.83 -13.57 -3.80
N ALA A 23 0.78 -13.72 -2.47
CA ALA A 23 1.47 -12.85 -1.52
C ALA A 23 2.93 -13.25 -1.24
N ASP A 24 3.42 -14.32 -1.86
CA ASP A 24 4.81 -14.78 -1.82
C ASP A 24 5.69 -14.11 -2.89
N ASP A 25 5.08 -13.41 -3.84
CA ASP A 25 5.79 -12.58 -4.80
C ASP A 25 6.15 -11.21 -4.18
N LEU A 26 7.46 -10.94 -4.10
CA LEU A 26 8.00 -9.73 -3.50
C LEU A 26 7.67 -8.47 -4.31
N GLU A 27 7.58 -8.56 -5.64
CA GLU A 27 7.27 -7.43 -6.50
C GLU A 27 5.80 -7.03 -6.35
N ILE A 28 4.90 -8.01 -6.33
CA ILE A 28 3.46 -7.79 -6.08
C ILE A 28 3.27 -7.14 -4.71
N THR A 29 3.94 -7.67 -3.70
CA THR A 29 3.77 -7.21 -2.32
C THR A 29 4.37 -5.82 -2.10
N HIS A 30 5.52 -5.53 -2.73
CA HIS A 30 6.09 -4.19 -2.77
C HIS A 30 5.13 -3.19 -3.44
N THR A 31 4.59 -3.54 -4.61
CA THR A 31 3.67 -2.70 -5.37
C THR A 31 2.40 -2.42 -4.57
N LEU A 32 1.83 -3.43 -3.90
CA LEU A 32 0.67 -3.28 -3.02
C LEU A 32 0.94 -2.28 -1.89
N SER A 33 2.08 -2.39 -1.23
CA SER A 33 2.48 -1.45 -0.18
C SER A 33 2.65 -0.02 -0.72
N VAL A 34 3.20 0.14 -1.92
CA VAL A 34 3.35 1.45 -2.55
C VAL A 34 1.99 2.07 -2.87
N SER A 35 1.06 1.31 -3.47
CA SER A 35 -0.30 1.80 -3.76
C SER A 35 -1.03 2.25 -2.49
N LEU A 36 -0.93 1.47 -1.41
CA LEU A 36 -1.49 1.86 -0.09
C LEU A 36 -0.85 3.16 0.44
N ASN A 37 0.47 3.32 0.34
CA ASN A 37 1.13 4.56 0.74
C ASN A 37 0.68 5.75 -0.10
N LYS A 38 0.48 5.58 -1.42
CA LYS A 38 0.02 6.67 -2.29
C LYS A 38 -1.36 7.17 -1.93
N ILE A 39 -2.28 6.28 -1.55
CA ILE A 39 -3.58 6.69 -1.01
C ILE A 39 -3.40 7.41 0.33
N GLY A 40 -2.52 6.90 1.21
CA GLY A 40 -2.18 7.56 2.48
C GLY A 40 -1.64 8.98 2.31
N ASP A 41 -0.75 9.19 1.33
CA ASP A 41 -0.18 10.50 0.97
C ASP A 41 -1.29 11.45 0.49
N LEU A 42 -2.16 11.00 -0.41
CA LEU A 42 -3.26 11.81 -0.95
C LEU A 42 -4.26 12.20 0.15
N LYS A 43 -4.61 11.27 1.06
CA LYS A 43 -5.45 11.55 2.23
C LYS A 43 -4.79 12.52 3.20
N TYR A 44 -3.47 12.44 3.37
CA TYR A 44 -2.73 13.40 4.19
C TYR A 44 -2.82 14.82 3.60
N TYR A 45 -2.61 14.96 2.29
CA TYR A 45 -2.72 16.26 1.62
C TYR A 45 -4.13 16.83 1.62
N ASP A 46 -5.16 15.98 1.68
CA ASP A 46 -6.57 16.36 1.83
C ASP A 46 -6.95 16.71 3.29
N GLY A 47 -6.03 16.52 4.25
CA GLY A 47 -6.27 16.77 5.67
C GLY A 47 -6.99 15.63 6.41
N ASP A 48 -7.34 14.53 5.72
CA ASP A 48 -7.90 13.32 6.33
C ASP A 48 -6.79 12.46 6.96
N LEU A 49 -6.28 12.93 8.09
CA LEU A 49 -5.20 12.28 8.83
C LEU A 49 -5.59 10.91 9.37
N GLN A 50 -6.89 10.68 9.64
CA GLN A 50 -7.37 9.39 10.12
C GLN A 50 -7.31 8.34 9.00
N ALA A 51 -7.82 8.65 7.81
CA ALA A 51 -7.71 7.75 6.67
C ALA A 51 -6.24 7.55 6.26
N SER A 52 -5.45 8.62 6.25
CA SER A 52 -4.01 8.55 5.96
C SER A 52 -3.30 7.54 6.88
N ARG A 53 -3.51 7.66 8.20
CA ARG A 53 -2.94 6.73 9.19
C ARG A 53 -3.38 5.29 8.95
N SER A 54 -4.65 5.07 8.58
CA SER A 54 -5.17 3.73 8.27
C SER A 54 -4.44 3.11 7.06
N TYR A 55 -4.27 3.87 5.99
CA TYR A 55 -3.59 3.41 4.78
C TYR A 55 -2.10 3.12 5.01
N TYR A 56 -1.40 3.97 5.76
CA TYR A 56 -0.01 3.70 6.16
C TYR A 56 0.11 2.46 7.06
N PHE A 57 -0.82 2.25 7.99
CA PHE A 57 -0.83 1.07 8.85
C PHE A 57 -1.00 -0.22 8.03
N ARG A 58 -1.90 -0.22 7.05
CA ARG A 58 -2.09 -1.35 6.12
C ARG A 58 -0.81 -1.63 5.31
N SER A 59 -0.19 -0.59 4.75
CA SER A 59 1.07 -0.70 4.01
C SER A 59 2.20 -1.30 4.86
N LEU A 60 2.32 -0.87 6.12
CA LEU A 60 3.29 -1.44 7.07
C LEU A 60 2.98 -2.91 7.39
N GLY A 61 1.69 -3.27 7.52
CA GLY A 61 1.25 -4.64 7.71
C GLY A 61 1.75 -5.55 6.58
N VAL A 62 1.52 -5.14 5.33
CA VAL A 62 1.98 -5.84 4.13
C VAL A 62 3.48 -6.12 4.18
N ARG A 63 4.31 -5.10 4.45
CA ARG A 63 5.78 -5.28 4.54
C ARG A 63 6.21 -6.18 5.69
N ARG A 64 5.54 -6.10 6.84
CA ARG A 64 5.85 -6.93 8.00
C ARG A 64 5.54 -8.40 7.74
N ASP A 65 4.46 -8.68 7.03
CA ASP A 65 4.07 -10.06 6.73
C ASP A 65 5.03 -10.71 5.73
N VAL A 66 5.57 -9.96 4.76
CA VAL A 66 6.67 -10.44 3.90
C VAL A 66 7.88 -10.87 4.72
N ILE A 67 8.36 -10.04 5.66
CA ILE A 67 9.54 -10.36 6.48
C ILE A 67 9.30 -11.61 7.33
N LYS A 68 8.10 -11.78 7.88
CA LYS A 68 7.75 -12.98 8.66
C LYS A 68 7.75 -14.24 7.80
N ASN A 69 7.24 -14.16 6.57
CA ASN A 69 7.13 -15.30 5.66
C ASN A 69 8.45 -15.59 4.92
N HIS A 70 9.32 -14.60 4.79
CA HIS A 70 10.59 -14.66 4.07
C HIS A 70 11.72 -14.03 4.92
N PRO A 71 12.14 -14.65 6.04
CA PRO A 71 13.13 -14.05 6.94
C PRO A 71 14.49 -13.73 6.28
N GLY A 72 14.80 -14.37 5.14
CA GLY A 72 16.01 -14.12 4.36
C GLY A 72 16.02 -12.81 3.56
N VAL A 73 14.86 -12.18 3.28
CA VAL A 73 14.83 -10.93 2.49
C VAL A 73 15.27 -9.70 3.26
N ALA A 74 15.32 -9.75 4.60
CA ALA A 74 15.77 -8.63 5.42
C ALA A 74 17.30 -8.43 5.42
N SER A 75 18.05 -9.32 4.77
CA SER A 75 19.52 -9.41 4.85
C SER A 75 20.26 -9.07 3.54
N GLN A 76 19.56 -8.63 2.49
CA GLN A 76 20.14 -8.13 1.23
C GLN A 76 20.12 -6.60 1.19
#